data_AF-A0AAU9T5G2-F1
#
_entry.id   AF-A0AAU9T5G2-F1
#
_cell.length_a   1.000
_cell.length_b   1.000
_cell.length_c   1.000
_cell.angle_alpha   90.00
_cell.angle_beta   90.00
_cell.angle_gamma   90.00
#
_symmetry.space_group_name_H-M   'P 1'
#
loop_
_entity.id
_entity.type
_entity.pdbx_description
1 polymer ?
#
loop_
_entity_poly.entity_id
_entity_poly.type
_entity_poly.pdbx_seq_one_letter_code
_entity_poly.pdbx_strand_id
1 'polypeptide(L)'
;MEKFYWQPTREGIANIVSRMYEKDGISRKDVVSIVDKFPNRALDFYGALRSRTYDRSILKWVYDAGGIETLGKTLLRCKKTEEVPQFIPPEQTVEALLESNTQSLRNKNSSSKQSFPRST
;
A
#
# COMPACT_ATOMS: atom_id res chain seq x y z
N MET A 1 33.40 7.86 -18.94
CA MET A 1 32.20 8.34 -18.22
C MET A 1 32.21 7.74 -16.82
N GLU A 2 32.14 8.58 -15.80
CA GLU A 2 31.99 8.10 -14.42
C GLU A 2 30.57 7.57 -14.21
N LYS A 3 30.46 6.40 -13.57
CA LYS A 3 29.17 5.79 -13.24
C LYS A 3 28.71 6.36 -11.91
N PHE A 4 27.56 7.02 -11.92
CA PHE A 4 26.90 7.47 -10.70
C PHE A 4 26.09 6.30 -10.09
N TYR A 5 26.50 5.84 -8.91
CA TYR A 5 25.77 4.83 -8.15
C TYR A 5 24.88 5.52 -7.12
N TRP A 6 23.58 5.51 -7.36
CA TRP A 6 22.62 6.03 -6.40
C TRP A 6 22.49 5.07 -5.22
N GLN A 7 22.90 5.52 -4.04
CA GLN A 7 22.67 4.84 -2.77
C GLN A 7 22.00 5.83 -1.81
N PRO A 8 20.69 5.71 -1.57
CA PRO A 8 19.98 6.64 -0.73
C PRO A 8 20.39 6.44 0.73
N THR A 9 20.67 7.55 1.42
CA THR A 9 20.87 7.54 2.87
C THR A 9 19.56 7.28 3.60
N ARG A 10 19.62 6.81 4.85
CA ARG A 10 18.44 6.64 5.71
C ARG A 10 17.56 7.89 5.73
N GLU A 11 18.17 9.06 5.90
CA GLU A 11 17.46 10.34 5.93
C GLU A 11 16.83 10.69 4.57
N GLY A 12 17.51 10.37 3.47
CA GLY A 12 16.97 10.51 2.12
C GLY A 12 15.71 9.66 1.95
N ILE A 13 15.73 8.40 2.37
CA ILE A 13 14.57 7.51 2.35
C ILE A 13 13.44 8.08 3.22
N ALA A 14 13.74 8.46 4.46
CA ALA A 14 12.73 9.01 5.38
C ALA A 14 12.08 10.29 4.84
N ASN A 15 12.84 11.17 4.18
CA ASN A 15 12.30 12.37 3.55
C ASN A 15 11.39 12.05 2.37
N ILE A 16 11.77 11.10 1.51
CA ILE A 16 10.95 10.68 0.37
C ILE A 16 9.64 10.05 0.86
N VAL A 17 9.71 9.14 1.84
CA VAL A 17 8.51 8.49 2.40
C VAL A 17 7.64 9.50 3.14
N SER A 18 8.22 10.48 3.83
CA SER A 18 7.46 11.54 4.50
C SER A 18 6.66 12.39 3.52
N ARG A 19 7.19 12.62 2.31
CA ARG A 19 6.44 13.29 1.23
C ARG A 19 5.37 12.40 0.63
N MET A 20 5.64 11.10 0.52
CA MET A 20 4.66 10.12 0.04
C MET A 20 3.40 10.07 0.91
N TYR A 21 3.55 10.21 2.23
CA TYR A 21 2.45 10.14 3.20
C TYR A 21 1.89 11.52 3.62
N GLU A 22 2.36 12.60 3.01
CA GLU A 22 1.95 13.98 3.37
C GLU A 22 0.44 14.18 3.24
N LYS A 23 -0.19 13.56 2.23
CA LYS A 23 -1.64 13.63 2.01
C LYS A 23 -2.45 12.76 2.96
N ASP A 24 -1.80 11.80 3.62
CA ASP A 24 -2.47 10.86 4.52
C ASP A 24 -2.43 11.33 5.98
N GLY A 25 -1.78 12.47 6.26
CA GLY A 25 -1.70 13.06 7.60
C GLY A 25 -0.72 12.37 8.55
N ILE A 26 0.15 11.48 8.05
CA ILE A 26 1.12 10.77 8.88
C ILE A 26 2.25 11.71 9.31
N SER A 27 2.54 11.76 10.61
CA SER A 27 3.60 12.62 11.12
C SER A 27 4.98 12.15 10.68
N ARG A 28 5.92 13.09 10.48
CA ARG A 28 7.31 12.74 10.13
C ARG A 28 7.96 11.82 11.15
N LYS A 29 7.62 11.96 12.44
CA LYS A 29 8.13 11.10 13.51
C LYS A 29 7.70 9.64 13.32
N ASP A 30 6.45 9.44 12.93
CA ASP A 30 5.91 8.12 12.64
C ASP A 30 6.56 7.48 11.41
N VAL A 31 6.76 8.28 10.35
CA VAL A 31 7.48 7.82 9.17
C VAL A 31 8.90 7.36 9.51
N VAL A 32 9.61 8.15 10.31
CA VAL A 32 10.96 7.80 10.76
C VAL A 32 10.93 6.49 11.56
N SER A 33 9.97 6.30 12.47
CA SER A 33 9.78 5.06 13.22
C SER A 33 9.52 3.85 12.29
N ILE A 34 8.74 4.02 11.22
CA ILE A 34 8.48 2.96 10.23
C ILE A 34 9.77 2.59 9.47
N VAL A 35 10.54 3.59 9.02
CA VAL A 35 11.81 3.38 8.33
C VAL A 35 12.83 2.68 9.23
N ASP A 36 12.88 3.05 10.51
CA ASP A 36 13.77 2.42 11.50
C ASP A 36 13.38 0.97 11.82
N LYS A 37 12.07 0.64 11.80
CA LYS A 37 11.59 -0.74 11.97
C LYS A 37 11.93 -1.65 10.79
N PHE A 38 12.09 -1.09 9.58
CA PHE A 38 12.38 -1.85 8.36
C PHE A 38 13.63 -1.35 7.65
N PRO A 39 14.82 -1.52 8.25
CA PRO A 39 16.07 -1.12 7.62
C PRO A 39 16.31 -1.94 6.33
N ASN A 40 17.01 -1.34 5.37
CA ASN A 40 17.43 -1.98 4.11
C ASN A 40 16.28 -2.48 3.21
N ARG A 41 15.08 -1.92 3.33
CA ARG A 41 13.99 -2.18 2.38
C ARG A 41 14.06 -1.20 1.21
N ALA A 42 13.64 -1.69 0.03
CA ALA A 42 13.49 -0.87 -1.17
C ALA A 42 12.42 0.22 -0.95
N LEU A 43 12.53 1.35 -1.65
CA LEU A 43 11.58 2.45 -1.52
C LEU A 43 10.13 2.01 -1.85
N ASP A 44 9.97 1.12 -2.83
CA ASP A 44 8.67 0.58 -3.26
C ASP A 44 7.94 -0.19 -2.14
N PHE A 45 8.67 -0.68 -1.14
CA PHE A 45 8.07 -1.33 0.02
C PHE A 45 7.12 -0.39 0.77
N TYR A 46 7.53 0.87 0.97
CA TYR A 46 6.72 1.86 1.67
C TYR A 46 5.50 2.29 0.85
N GLY A 47 5.63 2.34 -0.47
CA GLY A 47 4.47 2.53 -1.36
C GLY A 47 3.48 1.37 -1.26
N ALA A 48 3.97 0.13 -1.25
CA ALA A 48 3.13 -1.06 -1.11
C ALA A 48 2.39 -1.13 0.24
N LEU A 49 3.02 -0.67 1.33
CA LEU A 49 2.37 -0.59 2.65
C LEU A 49 1.12 0.31 2.60
N ARG A 50 1.27 1.50 2.00
CA ARG A 50 0.18 2.46 1.83
C ARG A 50 -0.94 1.89 0.99
N SER A 51 -0.62 1.38 -0.21
CA SER A 51 -1.63 0.83 -1.13
C SER A 51 -2.46 -0.28 -0.49
N ARG A 52 -1.87 -1.10 0.38
CA ARG A 52 -2.58 -2.21 1.02
C ARG A 52 -3.66 -1.77 2.01
N THR A 53 -3.47 -0.64 2.68
CA THR A 53 -4.51 -0.07 3.55
C THR A 53 -5.68 0.43 2.70
N TYR A 54 -5.39 1.01 1.53
CA TYR A 54 -6.40 1.41 0.56
C TYR A 54 -7.14 0.19 0.00
N ASP A 55 -6.45 -0.88 -0.37
CA ASP A 55 -7.06 -2.09 -0.93
C ASP A 55 -8.17 -2.64 -0.02
N ARG A 56 -7.93 -2.70 1.31
CA ARG A 56 -8.94 -3.15 2.29
C ARG A 56 -10.18 -2.24 2.30
N SER A 57 -9.96 -0.94 2.18
CA SER A 57 -11.05 0.05 2.23
C SER A 57 -11.83 0.08 0.92
N ILE A 58 -11.13 -0.08 -0.21
CA ILE A 58 -11.74 -0.23 -1.53
C ILE A 58 -12.57 -1.51 -1.58
N LEU A 59 -12.07 -2.63 -1.07
CA LEU A 59 -12.84 -3.88 -1.00
C LEU A 59 -14.14 -3.68 -0.23
N LYS A 60 -14.08 -3.06 0.95
CA LYS A 60 -15.29 -2.74 1.73
C LYS A 60 -16.24 -1.83 0.95
N TRP A 61 -15.72 -0.76 0.36
CA TRP A 61 -16.51 0.16 -0.45
C TRP A 61 -17.18 -0.52 -1.65
N VAL A 62 -16.50 -1.47 -2.31
CA VAL A 62 -17.08 -2.27 -3.39
C VAL A 62 -18.25 -3.12 -2.91
N TYR A 63 -18.13 -3.76 -1.75
CA TYR A 63 -19.24 -4.52 -1.16
C TYR A 63 -20.41 -3.61 -0.80
N ASP A 64 -20.13 -2.45 -0.19
CA ASP A 64 -21.15 -1.47 0.21
C ASP A 64 -21.85 -0.83 -1.01
N ALA A 65 -21.15 -0.67 -2.14
CA ALA A 65 -21.68 -0.12 -3.38
C ALA A 65 -22.59 -1.09 -4.17
N GLY A 66 -22.83 -2.30 -3.67
CA GLY A 66 -23.71 -3.30 -4.30
C GLY A 66 -22.98 -4.50 -4.92
N GLY A 67 -21.70 -4.69 -4.59
CA GLY A 67 -20.91 -5.85 -4.99
C GLY A 67 -20.29 -5.77 -6.40
N ILE A 68 -19.66 -6.87 -6.81
CA ILE A 68 -18.86 -6.95 -8.05
C ILE A 68 -19.72 -6.81 -9.31
N GLU A 69 -20.95 -7.32 -9.28
CA GLU A 69 -21.87 -7.32 -10.42
C GLU A 69 -22.36 -5.92 -10.81
N THR A 70 -22.55 -5.04 -9.82
CA THR A 70 -23.00 -3.66 -10.05
C THR A 70 -21.83 -2.73 -10.34
N LEU A 71 -20.65 -3.01 -9.81
CA LEU A 71 -19.41 -2.25 -9.97
C LEU A 71 -19.13 -1.80 -11.41
N GLY A 72 -19.23 -2.73 -12.38
CA GLY A 72 -18.98 -2.42 -13.80
C GLY A 72 -20.01 -1.45 -14.39
N LYS A 73 -21.27 -1.54 -13.96
CA LYS A 73 -22.32 -0.59 -14.37
C LYS A 73 -22.10 0.77 -13.71
N THR A 74 -21.79 0.76 -12.42
CA THR A 74 -21.60 1.96 -11.61
C THR A 74 -20.35 2.75 -12.01
N LEU A 75 -19.24 2.10 -12.38
CA LEU A 75 -18.00 2.79 -12.77
C LEU A 75 -17.94 3.15 -14.26
N LEU A 76 -18.34 2.24 -15.15
CA LEU A 76 -18.12 2.41 -16.59
C LEU A 76 -19.36 2.92 -17.34
N ARG A 77 -20.57 2.66 -16.83
CA ARG A 77 -21.85 3.03 -17.48
C ARG A 77 -22.57 4.18 -16.78
N CYS A 78 -21.95 4.84 -15.82
CA CYS A 78 -22.55 5.95 -15.10
C CYS A 78 -22.92 7.07 -16.08
N LYS A 79 -24.20 7.45 -16.12
CA LYS A 79 -24.65 8.64 -16.84
C LYS A 79 -24.26 9.86 -16.01
N LYS A 80 -23.94 10.98 -16.66
CA LYS A 80 -23.49 12.25 -16.04
C LYS A 80 -24.43 12.81 -14.95
N THR A 81 -25.64 12.27 -14.85
CA THR A 81 -26.72 12.64 -13.92
C THR A 81 -26.86 11.72 -12.70
N GLU A 82 -26.20 10.57 -12.65
CA GLU A 82 -26.25 9.65 -11.51
C GLU A 82 -25.11 9.94 -10.53
N GLU A 83 -25.40 9.98 -9.22
CA GLU A 83 -24.39 10.21 -8.18
C GLU A 83 -23.45 9.00 -8.10
N VAL A 84 -22.20 9.21 -8.49
CA VAL A 84 -21.15 8.20 -8.36
C VAL A 84 -20.84 8.02 -6.87
N PRO A 85 -20.79 6.78 -6.35
CA PRO A 85 -20.42 6.54 -4.97
C PRO A 85 -19.03 7.15 -4.70
N GLN A 86 -18.96 8.08 -3.75
CA GLN A 86 -17.69 8.70 -3.38
C GLN A 86 -16.90 7.78 -2.46
N PHE A 87 -15.64 7.56 -2.80
CA PHE A 87 -14.71 6.86 -1.93
C PHE A 87 -14.10 7.85 -0.95
N ILE A 88 -14.31 7.60 0.35
CA ILE A 88 -13.68 8.37 1.43
C ILE A 88 -12.37 7.65 1.79
N PRO A 89 -11.20 8.30 1.61
CA PRO A 89 -9.93 7.71 2.02
C PRO A 89 -9.93 7.34 3.50
N PRO A 90 -9.46 6.13 3.86
CA PRO A 90 -9.30 5.74 5.26
C PRO A 90 -8.19 6.56 5.92
N GLU A 91 -8.35 6.85 7.21
CA GLU A 91 -7.25 7.39 8.01
C GLU A 91 -6.11 6.37 8.10
N GLN A 92 -4.91 6.78 7.68
CA GLN A 92 -3.74 5.92 7.75
C GLN A 92 -3.13 6.01 9.15
N THR A 93 -3.26 4.95 9.93
CA THR A 93 -2.54 4.82 11.21
C THR A 93 -1.29 3.96 11.06
N VAL A 94 -0.27 4.23 11.88
CA VAL A 94 0.97 3.45 11.91
C VAL A 94 0.69 1.97 12.19
N GLU A 95 -0.28 1.71 13.05
CA GLU A 95 -0.72 0.36 13.42
C GLU A 95 -1.31 -0.39 12.22
N ALA A 96 -2.17 0.26 11.43
CA ALA A 96 -2.74 -0.32 10.22
C ALA A 96 -1.65 -0.67 9.18
N LEU A 97 -0.64 0.19 9.04
CA LEU A 97 0.50 -0.06 8.15
C LEU A 97 1.33 -1.26 8.63
N LEU A 98 1.56 -1.41 9.93
CA LEU A 98 2.32 -2.52 10.49
C LEU A 98 1.57 -3.85 10.41
N GLU A 99 0.26 -3.84 10.69
CA GLU A 99 -0.60 -5.02 10.59
C GLU A 99 -0.72 -5.52 9.14
N SER A 100 -0.80 -4.60 8.16
CA SER A 100 -0.82 -4.99 6.74
C SER A 100 0.48 -5.71 6.32
N ASN A 101 1.61 -5.34 6.92
CA ASN A 101 2.91 -5.95 6.66
C ASN A 101 3.03 -7.36 7.24
N THR A 102 2.61 -7.59 8.49
CA THR A 102 2.68 -8.93 9.11
C THR A 102 1.88 -9.95 8.31
N GLN A 103 0.70 -9.55 7.82
CA GLN A 103 -0.10 -10.37 6.92
C GLN A 103 0.60 -10.63 5.57
N SER A 104 1.37 -9.66 5.05
CA SER A 104 2.18 -9.80 3.82
C SER A 104 3.27 -10.86 3.95
N LEU A 105 4.06 -10.75 5.02
CA LEU A 105 5.15 -11.67 5.31
C LEU A 105 4.62 -13.09 5.52
N ARG A 106 3.48 -13.23 6.22
CA ARG A 106 2.80 -14.50 6.40
C ARG A 106 2.40 -15.12 5.05
N ASN A 107 1.80 -14.35 4.15
CA ASN A 107 1.39 -14.85 2.84
C ASN A 107 2.59 -15.27 1.98
N LYS A 108 3.67 -14.47 1.95
CA LYS A 108 4.91 -14.82 1.22
C LYS A 108 5.55 -16.11 1.73
N ASN A 109 5.60 -16.30 3.05
CA ASN A 109 6.16 -17.51 3.68
C ASN A 109 5.30 -18.76 3.43
N SER A 110 3.99 -18.60 3.23
CA SER A 110 3.11 -19.70 2.83
C SER A 110 3.30 -20.07 1.36
N SER A 111 3.49 -19.09 0.48
CA SER A 111 3.75 -19.32 -0.95
C SER A 111 5.14 -19.93 -1.21
N SER A 112 6.16 -19.58 -0.42
CA SER A 112 7.50 -20.19 -0.53
C SER A 112 7.54 -21.65 -0.06
N LYS A 113 6.53 -22.13 0.69
CA LYS A 113 6.40 -23.53 1.08
C LYS A 113 5.68 -24.39 0.03
N GLN A 114 5.05 -23.78 -0.98
CA GLN A 114 4.30 -24.46 -2.04
C GLN A 114 5.08 -24.62 -3.36
N SER A 115 6.33 -24.13 -3.44
CA SER A 115 7.19 -24.41 -4.58
C SER A 115 7.66 -25.87 -4.54
N PHE A 116 6.90 -26.75 -5.23
CA PHE A 116 7.24 -28.15 -5.48
C PHE A 116 8.62 -28.29 -6.14
N PRO A 117 9.37 -29.38 -5.88
CA PRO A 117 10.66 -29.61 -6.52
C PRO A 117 10.45 -29.75 -8.03
N ARG A 118 11.18 -28.95 -8.82
CA ARG A 118 11.28 -29.17 -10.26
C ARG A 118 11.96 -30.53 -10.46
N SER A 119 11.20 -31.51 -10.92
CA SER A 119 11.72 -32.78 -11.40
C SER A 119 12.62 -32.52 -12.60
N THR A 120 13.91 -32.82 -12.45
CA THR A 120 14.89 -32.98 -13.52
C THR A 120 14.66 -34.26 -14.30
#